data_AF-A0A9E1NJP5-F1
#
_entry.id   AF-A0A9E1NJP5-F1
#
_cell.length_a   1.000
_cell.length_b   1.000
_cell.length_c   1.000
_cell.angle_alpha   90.00
_cell.angle_beta   90.00
_cell.angle_gamma   90.00
#
_symmetry.space_group_name_H-M   'P 1'
#
loop_
_entity.id
_entity.type
_entity.pdbx_description
1 polymer ?
#
loop_
_entity_poly.entity_id
_entity_poly.type
_entity_poly.pdbx_seq_one_letter_code
_entity_poly.pdbx_strand_id
1 'polypeptide(L)'
;MTTTDQMQKKPLWLEIEENLLELNPGELSGQAKETAIQKIIGDLDNAGFNVSKSGGKIMQLRWAMDDMLEVGRPLMKDFNDAISALSLEDVLDPYSATTKLIDNIGATWKEFWKVERRPDIIRIVEETRLDLLVKKAKELSENESIRYLILEQVEREVIVNKLGITEEKLAEVEAQIAKEKAEKKRVAKLLEKVDGKSEEEKVKHLITNNVAEELIIEMAEVDQVAINNAKKAMEEEIKEKQRLAEEAAAKKKAEAAGPSLEDITPDDMIDHIDAIREIMEFSEVEKEIRTMCEQSSIPQCLVDIAVSDPDKLDELEKKAEG
;
A
#
# COMPACT_ATOMS: atom_id res chain seq x y z
N MET A 1 4.69 -9.90 -22.11
CA MET A 1 5.05 -10.25 -23.51
C MET A 1 4.93 -8.93 -24.26
N THR A 2 5.92 -8.40 -24.95
CA THR A 2 7.07 -9.02 -25.62
C THR A 2 8.12 -7.92 -25.85
N THR A 3 9.39 -8.25 -25.64
CA THR A 3 10.58 -7.70 -26.33
C THR A 3 10.64 -6.19 -26.58
N THR A 4 11.62 -5.57 -25.93
CA THR A 4 12.60 -4.64 -26.52
C THR A 4 12.41 -4.46 -28.03
N ASP A 5 11.57 -3.50 -28.43
CA ASP A 5 11.34 -3.22 -29.84
C ASP A 5 12.55 -2.43 -30.32
N GLN A 6 13.55 -3.14 -30.85
CA GLN A 6 14.58 -2.55 -31.69
C GLN A 6 13.86 -1.73 -32.75
N MET A 7 13.83 -0.39 -32.61
CA MET A 7 13.23 0.60 -33.51
C MET A 7 12.75 -0.04 -34.82
N GLN A 8 11.56 -0.65 -34.82
CA GLN A 8 11.05 -1.25 -36.04
C GLN A 8 10.85 -0.09 -37.00
N LYS A 9 11.64 -0.10 -38.08
CA LYS A 9 11.55 0.89 -39.15
C LYS A 9 10.07 1.07 -39.50
N LYS A 10 9.61 2.34 -39.49
CA LYS A 10 8.22 2.68 -39.79
C LYS A 10 7.76 1.91 -41.04
N PRO A 11 6.59 1.28 -41.03
CA PRO A 11 6.11 0.53 -42.19
C PRO A 11 5.94 1.49 -43.37
N LEU A 12 6.24 1.00 -44.58
CA LEU A 12 6.21 1.81 -45.81
C LEU A 12 4.85 2.51 -46.02
N TRP A 13 3.75 1.85 -45.66
CA TRP A 13 2.42 2.42 -45.86
C TRP A 13 2.19 3.65 -44.98
N LEU A 14 2.65 3.67 -43.72
CA LEU A 14 2.55 4.86 -42.86
C LEU A 14 3.41 6.00 -43.42
N GLU A 15 4.64 5.70 -43.83
CA GLU A 15 5.53 6.73 -44.39
C GLU A 15 4.96 7.34 -45.69
N ILE A 16 4.33 6.53 -46.55
CA ILE A 16 3.60 7.02 -47.72
C ILE A 16 2.49 7.99 -47.29
N GLU A 17 1.63 7.57 -46.37
CA GLU A 17 0.47 8.36 -45.94
C GLU A 17 0.87 9.65 -45.21
N GLU A 18 1.98 9.67 -44.49
CA GLU A 18 2.54 10.89 -43.88
C GLU A 18 3.05 11.88 -44.93
N ASN A 19 3.72 11.40 -45.98
CA ASN A 19 4.13 12.25 -47.09
C ASN A 19 2.92 12.80 -47.88
N LEU A 20 1.85 12.00 -48.00
CA LEU A 20 0.61 12.43 -48.63
C LEU A 20 -0.16 13.46 -47.79
N LEU A 21 -0.06 13.39 -46.45
CA LEU A 21 -0.70 14.33 -45.54
C LEU A 21 -0.28 15.79 -45.78
N GLU A 22 0.95 16.02 -46.23
CA GLU A 22 1.49 17.35 -46.52
C GLU A 22 0.96 17.96 -47.83
N LEU A 23 0.28 17.16 -48.66
CA LEU A 23 -0.18 17.61 -49.96
C LEU A 23 -1.61 18.15 -49.92
N ASN A 24 -1.90 19.08 -50.84
CA ASN A 24 -3.26 19.54 -51.11
C ASN A 24 -3.85 18.77 -52.32
N PRO A 25 -4.85 17.88 -52.13
CA PRO A 25 -5.43 17.09 -53.22
C PRO A 25 -5.99 17.95 -54.36
N GLY A 26 -6.48 19.16 -54.07
CA GLY A 26 -7.05 20.06 -55.08
C GLY A 26 -6.03 20.60 -56.10
N GLU A 27 -4.74 20.52 -55.80
CA GLU A 27 -3.65 21.02 -56.65
C GLU A 27 -2.97 19.91 -57.47
N LEU A 28 -3.34 18.65 -57.23
CA LEU A 28 -2.69 17.48 -57.80
C LEU A 28 -3.44 16.98 -59.04
N SER A 29 -3.07 17.53 -60.21
CA SER A 29 -3.57 17.03 -61.50
C SER A 29 -2.46 16.95 -62.55
N GLY A 30 -2.60 16.01 -63.50
CA GLY A 30 -1.68 15.84 -64.62
C GLY A 30 -0.21 15.80 -64.21
N GLN A 31 0.57 16.76 -64.71
CA GLN A 31 2.01 16.85 -64.44
C GLN A 31 2.34 17.13 -62.97
N ALA A 32 1.50 17.91 -62.26
CA ALA A 32 1.73 18.21 -60.84
C ALA A 32 1.66 16.95 -59.97
N LYS A 33 0.73 16.04 -60.29
CA LYS A 33 0.63 14.74 -59.62
C LYS A 33 1.87 13.87 -59.84
N GLU A 34 2.36 13.78 -61.07
CA GLU A 34 3.57 12.98 -61.36
C GLU A 34 4.82 13.59 -60.70
N THR A 35 4.95 14.92 -60.70
CA THR A 35 6.03 15.61 -59.97
C THR A 35 5.99 15.31 -58.47
N ALA A 36 4.80 15.33 -57.85
CA ALA A 36 4.64 14.96 -56.45
C ALA A 36 5.03 13.50 -56.18
N ILE A 37 4.60 12.56 -57.03
CA ILE A 37 4.98 11.14 -56.91
C ILE A 37 6.49 10.96 -56.99
N GLN A 38 7.17 11.60 -57.95
CA GLN A 38 8.63 11.49 -58.09
C GLN A 38 9.37 12.09 -56.89
N LYS A 39 8.88 13.20 -56.34
CA LYS A 39 9.41 13.79 -55.11
C LYS A 39 9.30 12.79 -53.95
N ILE A 40 8.11 12.25 -53.71
CA ILE A 40 7.87 11.29 -52.61
C ILE A 40 8.71 10.02 -52.79
N ILE A 41 8.89 9.51 -54.01
CA ILE A 41 9.78 8.37 -54.26
C ILE A 41 11.20 8.68 -53.80
N GLY A 42 11.72 9.88 -54.11
CA GLY A 42 13.03 10.33 -53.65
C GLY A 42 13.13 10.42 -52.13
N ASP A 43 12.11 10.97 -51.47
CA ASP A 43 12.05 11.09 -50.01
C ASP A 43 12.02 9.71 -49.34
N LEU A 44 11.20 8.78 -49.85
CA LEU A 44 11.12 7.39 -49.38
C LEU A 44 12.43 6.60 -49.64
N ASP A 45 13.13 6.87 -50.73
CA ASP A 45 14.44 6.28 -51.01
C ASP A 45 15.50 6.77 -50.03
N ASN A 46 15.49 8.07 -49.70
CA ASN A 46 16.37 8.66 -48.70
C ASN A 46 16.10 8.08 -47.30
N ALA A 47 14.84 7.80 -46.97
CA ALA A 47 14.45 7.04 -45.76
C ALA A 47 14.81 5.54 -45.85
N GLY A 48 15.41 5.08 -46.95
CA GLY A 48 15.94 3.74 -47.16
C GLY A 48 14.88 2.70 -47.54
N PHE A 49 13.70 3.10 -47.99
CA PHE A 49 12.67 2.17 -48.45
C PHE A 49 12.96 1.60 -49.84
N ASN A 50 13.86 2.22 -50.62
CA ASN A 50 14.25 1.80 -51.97
C ASN A 50 13.01 1.57 -52.87
N VAL A 51 12.08 2.51 -52.84
CA VAL A 51 10.84 2.51 -53.64
C VAL A 51 11.16 2.59 -55.12
N SER A 52 12.12 3.42 -55.56
CA SER A 52 12.48 3.53 -57.00
C SER A 52 12.93 2.21 -57.62
N LYS A 53 13.47 1.29 -56.81
CA LYS A 53 13.98 -0.02 -57.24
C LYS A 53 12.90 -1.11 -57.24
N SER A 54 11.65 -0.79 -56.91
CA SER A 54 10.56 -1.76 -56.80
C SER A 54 9.28 -1.24 -57.42
N GLY A 55 8.90 -1.80 -58.58
CA GLY A 55 7.63 -1.47 -59.26
C GLY A 55 6.40 -1.67 -58.37
N GLY A 56 6.42 -2.67 -57.48
CA GLY A 56 5.34 -2.90 -56.52
C GLY A 56 5.19 -1.78 -55.48
N LYS A 57 6.32 -1.28 -54.94
CA LYS A 57 6.30 -0.15 -53.98
C LYS A 57 5.88 1.16 -54.64
N ILE A 58 6.33 1.39 -55.88
CA ILE A 58 5.86 2.53 -56.68
C ILE A 58 4.35 2.44 -56.89
N MET A 59 3.84 1.24 -57.21
CA MET A 59 2.41 1.05 -57.41
C MET A 59 1.61 1.28 -56.12
N GLN A 60 2.14 0.85 -54.96
CA GLN A 60 1.52 1.12 -53.67
C GLN A 60 1.36 2.62 -53.39
N LEU A 61 2.41 3.43 -53.64
CA LEU A 61 2.33 4.90 -53.53
C LEU A 61 1.30 5.49 -54.50
N ARG A 62 1.28 4.99 -55.74
CA ARG A 62 0.32 5.47 -56.75
C ARG A 62 -1.12 5.17 -56.36
N TRP A 63 -1.41 3.99 -55.85
CA TRP A 63 -2.75 3.65 -55.35
C TRP A 63 -3.15 4.51 -54.15
N ALA A 64 -2.27 4.72 -53.17
CA ALA A 64 -2.56 5.60 -52.05
C ALA A 64 -2.83 7.05 -52.50
N MET A 65 -2.08 7.55 -53.48
CA MET A 65 -2.31 8.85 -54.10
C MET A 65 -3.65 8.90 -54.86
N ASP A 66 -4.01 7.84 -55.58
CA ASP A 66 -5.28 7.74 -56.30
C ASP A 66 -6.47 7.75 -55.33
N ASP A 67 -6.41 6.94 -54.27
CA ASP A 67 -7.42 6.89 -53.21
C ASP A 67 -7.57 8.26 -52.53
N MET A 68 -6.46 8.95 -52.24
CA MET A 68 -6.47 10.30 -51.68
C MET A 68 -7.19 11.31 -52.58
N LEU A 69 -6.97 11.24 -53.89
CA LEU A 69 -7.61 12.12 -54.86
C LEU A 69 -9.10 11.78 -55.03
N GLU A 70 -9.47 10.50 -54.97
CA GLU A 70 -10.87 10.06 -55.03
C GLU A 70 -11.66 10.53 -53.81
N VAL A 71 -11.11 10.37 -52.60
CA VAL A 71 -11.75 10.79 -51.35
C VAL A 71 -11.68 12.31 -51.14
N GLY A 72 -10.70 12.98 -51.77
CA GLY A 72 -10.49 14.42 -51.71
C GLY A 72 -9.77 14.92 -50.45
N ARG A 73 -9.21 14.02 -49.64
CA ARG A 73 -8.40 14.33 -48.43
C ARG A 73 -7.47 13.16 -48.10
N PRO A 74 -6.35 13.36 -47.39
CA PRO A 74 -5.43 12.28 -47.02
C PRO A 74 -6.02 11.30 -45.99
N LEU A 75 -5.71 10.00 -46.12
CA LEU A 75 -6.10 8.97 -45.15
C LEU A 75 -5.55 9.29 -43.76
N MET A 76 -4.28 9.69 -43.68
CA MET A 76 -3.62 10.00 -42.41
C MET A 76 -4.35 11.10 -41.62
N LYS A 77 -5.07 12.00 -42.31
CA LYS A 77 -5.89 13.01 -41.63
C LYS A 77 -7.03 12.36 -40.87
N ASP A 78 -7.85 11.53 -41.53
CA ASP A 78 -8.97 10.83 -40.89
C ASP A 78 -8.49 9.89 -39.78
N PHE A 79 -7.33 9.25 -39.99
CA PHE A 79 -6.71 8.39 -38.98
C PHE A 79 -6.26 9.18 -37.74
N ASN A 80 -5.52 10.28 -37.92
CA ASN A 80 -5.07 11.12 -36.81
C ASN A 80 -6.25 11.76 -36.06
N ASP A 81 -7.29 12.20 -36.77
CA ASP A 81 -8.50 12.74 -36.17
C ASP A 81 -9.19 11.66 -35.30
N ALA A 82 -9.28 10.42 -35.79
CA ALA A 82 -9.86 9.31 -35.04
C ALA A 82 -9.03 8.90 -33.83
N ILE A 83 -7.70 8.82 -33.96
CA ILE A 83 -6.79 8.53 -32.84
C ILE A 83 -6.88 9.61 -31.76
N SER A 84 -6.91 10.89 -32.17
CA SER A 84 -6.99 12.02 -31.24
C SER A 84 -8.32 12.09 -30.47
N ALA A 85 -9.37 11.48 -31.01
CA ALA A 85 -10.69 11.40 -30.37
C ALA A 85 -10.80 10.26 -29.35
N LEU A 86 -9.83 9.33 -29.29
CA LEU A 86 -9.86 8.21 -28.36
C LEU A 86 -9.74 8.67 -26.90
N SER A 87 -10.62 8.16 -26.04
CA SER A 87 -10.55 8.27 -24.59
C SER A 87 -9.83 7.07 -23.96
N LEU A 88 -9.53 7.14 -22.67
CA LEU A 88 -8.96 6.00 -21.93
C LEU A 88 -9.92 4.80 -21.93
N GLU A 89 -11.22 5.07 -21.83
CA GLU A 89 -12.27 4.07 -21.84
C GLU A 89 -12.34 3.35 -23.19
N ASP A 90 -12.14 4.06 -24.29
CA ASP A 90 -12.17 3.49 -25.64
C ASP A 90 -11.03 2.49 -25.85
N VAL A 91 -9.86 2.75 -25.25
CA VAL A 91 -8.63 1.97 -25.44
C VAL A 91 -8.32 0.99 -24.30
N LEU A 92 -9.27 0.75 -23.38
CA LEU A 92 -9.12 -0.28 -22.33
C LEU A 92 -8.80 -1.66 -22.93
N ASP A 93 -9.41 -1.96 -24.07
CA ASP A 93 -9.07 -3.11 -24.91
C ASP A 93 -8.52 -2.60 -26.26
N PRO A 94 -7.17 -2.56 -26.42
CA PRO A 94 -6.54 -2.10 -27.65
C PRO A 94 -6.99 -2.87 -28.90
N TYR A 95 -7.28 -4.17 -28.80
CA TYR A 95 -7.69 -4.98 -29.95
C TYR A 95 -9.11 -4.64 -30.40
N SER A 96 -10.02 -4.44 -29.44
CA SER A 96 -11.38 -3.98 -29.73
C SER A 96 -11.38 -2.56 -30.28
N ALA A 97 -10.59 -1.66 -29.70
CA ALA A 97 -10.40 -0.29 -30.18
C ALA A 97 -9.87 -0.27 -31.62
N THR A 98 -8.84 -1.06 -31.92
CA THR A 98 -8.31 -1.20 -33.28
C THR A 98 -9.36 -1.73 -34.25
N THR A 99 -10.17 -2.72 -33.86
CA THR A 99 -11.21 -3.25 -34.73
C THR A 99 -12.25 -2.18 -35.07
N LYS A 100 -12.74 -1.44 -34.07
CA LYS A 100 -13.66 -0.32 -34.29
C LYS A 100 -13.06 0.77 -35.17
N LEU A 101 -11.80 1.11 -34.94
CA LEU A 101 -11.07 2.09 -35.74
C LEU A 101 -10.97 1.65 -37.20
N ILE A 102 -10.64 0.39 -37.43
CA ILE A 102 -10.57 -0.21 -38.75
C ILE A 102 -11.92 -0.25 -39.45
N ASP A 103 -13.00 -0.58 -38.74
CA ASP A 103 -14.34 -0.64 -39.31
C ASP A 103 -14.83 0.76 -39.71
N ASN A 104 -14.58 1.77 -38.86
CA ASN A 104 -14.98 3.15 -39.10
C ASN A 104 -14.20 3.79 -40.26
N ILE A 105 -12.87 3.71 -40.23
CA ILE A 105 -12.00 4.31 -41.25
C ILE A 105 -12.07 3.50 -42.55
N GLY A 106 -12.10 2.17 -42.45
CA GLY A 106 -12.09 1.24 -43.57
C GLY A 106 -13.31 1.34 -44.48
N ALA A 107 -14.44 1.85 -43.97
CA ALA A 107 -15.61 2.18 -44.78
C ALA A 107 -15.30 3.22 -45.88
N THR A 108 -14.40 4.16 -45.60
CA THR A 108 -13.89 5.14 -46.57
C THR A 108 -12.63 4.63 -47.26
N TRP A 109 -11.71 4.05 -46.49
CA TRP A 109 -10.38 3.67 -46.92
C TRP A 109 -10.23 2.14 -46.94
N LYS A 110 -10.65 1.47 -48.02
CA LYS A 110 -10.67 0.00 -48.10
C LYS A 110 -9.31 -0.66 -47.83
N GLU A 111 -8.24 0.04 -48.20
CA GLU A 111 -6.85 -0.33 -47.92
C GLU A 111 -6.55 -0.53 -46.42
N PHE A 112 -7.35 0.09 -45.55
CA PHE A 112 -7.23 -0.02 -44.10
C PHE A 112 -7.75 -1.36 -43.54
N TRP A 113 -8.55 -2.11 -44.31
CA TRP A 113 -8.97 -3.48 -43.96
C TRP A 113 -7.88 -4.53 -44.18
N LYS A 114 -6.78 -4.18 -44.85
CA LYS A 114 -5.67 -5.10 -45.09
C LYS A 114 -5.11 -5.62 -43.77
N VAL A 115 -5.05 -6.95 -43.67
CA VAL A 115 -4.61 -7.64 -42.46
C VAL A 115 -3.16 -7.27 -42.10
N GLU A 116 -2.35 -6.95 -43.11
CA GLU A 116 -0.96 -6.54 -42.96
C GLU A 116 -0.80 -5.21 -42.21
N ARG A 117 -1.81 -4.32 -42.23
CA ARG A 117 -1.78 -3.04 -41.50
C ARG A 117 -2.22 -3.19 -40.05
N ARG A 118 -2.90 -4.28 -39.68
CA ARG A 118 -3.48 -4.48 -38.33
C ARG A 118 -2.43 -4.41 -37.22
N PRO A 119 -1.27 -5.09 -37.29
CA PRO A 119 -0.26 -5.02 -36.23
C PRO A 119 0.25 -3.59 -36.00
N ASP A 120 0.46 -2.82 -37.07
CA ASP A 120 0.89 -1.43 -36.98
C ASP A 120 -0.16 -0.56 -36.28
N ILE A 121 -1.44 -0.75 -36.63
CA ILE A 121 -2.55 0.00 -36.02
C ILE A 121 -2.72 -0.36 -34.54
N ILE A 122 -2.59 -1.65 -34.18
CA ILE A 122 -2.61 -2.09 -32.77
C ILE A 122 -1.53 -1.36 -31.97
N ARG A 123 -0.29 -1.35 -32.49
CA ARG A 123 0.82 -0.64 -31.83
C ARG A 123 0.52 0.85 -31.62
N ILE A 124 -0.02 1.55 -32.62
CA ILE A 124 -0.38 2.97 -32.49
C ILE A 124 -1.47 3.16 -31.42
N VAL A 125 -2.47 2.28 -31.36
CA VAL A 125 -3.51 2.33 -30.34
C VAL A 125 -2.95 2.05 -28.94
N GLU A 126 -2.02 1.10 -28.80
CA GLU A 126 -1.31 0.83 -27.54
C GLU A 126 -0.44 2.01 -27.09
N GLU A 127 0.27 2.65 -28.02
CA GLU A 127 1.03 3.89 -27.76
C GLU A 127 0.11 5.04 -27.35
N THR A 128 -1.04 5.18 -28.01
CA THR A 128 -2.06 6.19 -27.66
C THR A 128 -2.61 5.95 -26.26
N ARG A 129 -2.90 4.69 -25.89
CA ARG A 129 -3.29 4.32 -24.53
C ARG A 129 -2.21 4.73 -23.53
N LEU A 130 -0.95 4.42 -23.81
CA LEU A 130 0.16 4.80 -22.95
C LEU A 130 0.24 6.32 -22.78
N ASP A 131 0.13 7.09 -23.86
CA ASP A 131 0.19 8.56 -23.79
C ASP A 131 -0.99 9.15 -23.01
N LEU A 132 -2.20 8.58 -23.14
CA LEU A 132 -3.36 8.95 -22.34
C LEU A 132 -3.17 8.62 -20.85
N LEU A 133 -2.59 7.45 -20.54
CA LEU A 133 -2.26 7.07 -19.16
C LEU A 133 -1.24 8.01 -18.54
N VAL A 134 -0.18 8.35 -19.29
CA VAL A 134 0.86 9.30 -18.87
C VAL A 134 0.28 10.69 -18.68
N LYS A 135 -0.61 11.14 -19.58
CA LYS A 135 -1.31 12.43 -19.46
C LYS A 135 -2.10 12.49 -18.16
N LYS A 136 -2.92 11.47 -17.87
CA LYS A 136 -3.67 11.37 -16.62
C LYS A 136 -2.76 11.28 -15.39
N ALA A 137 -1.67 10.53 -15.47
CA ALA A 137 -0.70 10.43 -14.39
C ALA A 137 -0.08 11.80 -14.06
N LYS A 138 0.24 12.62 -15.07
CA LYS A 138 0.81 13.97 -14.89
C LYS A 138 -0.14 14.97 -14.23
N GLU A 139 -1.45 14.68 -14.17
CA GLU A 139 -2.43 15.48 -13.45
C GLU A 139 -2.46 15.17 -11.94
N LEU A 140 -1.86 14.04 -11.52
CA LEU A 140 -1.75 13.61 -10.13
C LEU A 140 -0.48 14.16 -9.45
N SER A 141 -0.38 14.01 -8.12
CA SER A 141 0.87 14.32 -7.41
C SER A 141 1.96 13.31 -7.78
N GLU A 142 3.23 13.70 -7.69
CA GLU A 142 4.38 12.90 -8.20
C GLU A 142 4.35 11.41 -7.76
N ASN A 143 4.17 11.14 -6.47
CA ASN A 143 4.11 9.76 -5.96
C ASN A 143 2.84 9.03 -6.44
N GLU A 144 1.71 9.73 -6.54
CA GLU A 144 0.45 9.16 -7.03
C GLU A 144 0.52 8.87 -8.53
N SER A 145 1.18 9.72 -9.33
CA SER A 145 1.45 9.48 -10.75
C SER A 145 2.19 8.16 -10.95
N ILE A 146 3.25 7.92 -10.17
CA ILE A 146 4.05 6.70 -10.24
C ILE A 146 3.20 5.49 -9.80
N ARG A 147 2.49 5.60 -8.67
CA ARG A 147 1.59 4.55 -8.17
C ARG A 147 0.54 4.17 -9.23
N TYR A 148 -0.09 5.16 -9.86
CA TYR A 148 -1.10 4.95 -10.88
C TYR A 148 -0.56 4.13 -12.06
N LEU A 149 0.60 4.51 -12.62
CA LEU A 149 1.19 3.79 -13.75
C LEU A 149 1.66 2.37 -13.39
N ILE A 150 2.15 2.16 -12.16
CA ILE A 150 2.48 0.81 -11.66
C ILE A 150 1.22 -0.07 -11.59
N LEU A 151 0.10 0.48 -11.10
CA LEU A 151 -1.17 -0.24 -11.00
C LEU A 151 -1.75 -0.58 -12.38
N GLU A 152 -1.58 0.30 -13.35
CA GLU A 152 -1.91 0.09 -14.76
C GLU A 152 -0.92 -0.84 -15.50
N GLN A 153 0.04 -1.42 -14.77
CA GLN A 153 1.03 -2.38 -15.26
C GLN A 153 1.94 -1.85 -16.37
N VAL A 154 2.25 -0.54 -16.35
CA VAL A 154 3.21 0.06 -17.27
C VAL A 154 4.63 -0.38 -16.89
N GLU A 155 5.46 -0.69 -17.88
CA GLU A 155 6.85 -1.12 -17.66
C GLU A 155 7.69 -0.03 -17.00
N ARG A 156 8.61 -0.45 -16.11
CA ARG A 156 9.44 0.46 -15.31
C ARG A 156 10.21 1.48 -16.14
N GLU A 157 10.92 1.00 -17.17
CA GLU A 157 11.71 1.83 -18.08
C GLU A 157 10.83 2.89 -18.78
N VAL A 158 9.62 2.50 -19.16
CA VAL A 158 8.64 3.40 -19.79
C VAL A 158 8.18 4.47 -18.81
N ILE A 159 7.90 4.12 -17.55
CA ILE A 159 7.50 5.08 -16.51
C ILE A 159 8.61 6.11 -16.29
N VAL A 160 9.86 5.65 -16.11
CA VAL A 160 11.04 6.51 -15.91
C VAL A 160 11.19 7.48 -17.08
N ASN A 161 11.15 6.98 -18.31
CA ASN A 161 11.32 7.79 -19.51
C ASN A 161 10.16 8.78 -19.74
N LYS A 162 8.91 8.36 -19.60
CA LYS A 162 7.72 9.19 -19.90
C LYS A 162 7.41 10.22 -18.83
N LEU A 163 7.73 9.94 -17.57
CA LEU A 163 7.60 10.90 -16.47
C LEU A 163 8.87 11.74 -16.25
N GLY A 164 10.03 11.32 -16.78
CA GLY A 164 11.29 12.03 -16.59
C GLY A 164 11.80 11.97 -15.14
N ILE A 165 11.53 10.86 -14.45
CA ILE A 165 11.95 10.63 -13.05
C ILE A 165 13.22 9.77 -13.01
N THR A 166 13.78 9.53 -11.83
CA THR A 166 14.92 8.62 -11.66
C THR A 166 14.47 7.21 -11.27
N GLU A 167 15.33 6.21 -11.53
CA GLU A 167 15.08 4.81 -11.09
C GLU A 167 15.00 4.70 -9.57
N GLU A 168 15.76 5.52 -8.83
CA GLU A 168 15.70 5.55 -7.37
C GLU A 168 14.32 6.01 -6.89
N LYS A 169 13.75 7.01 -7.56
CA LYS A 169 12.42 7.52 -7.20
C LYS A 169 11.33 6.49 -7.46
N LEU A 170 11.41 5.78 -8.59
CA LEU A 170 10.51 4.67 -8.90
C LEU A 170 10.63 3.55 -7.86
N ALA A 171 11.85 3.15 -7.51
CA ALA A 171 12.12 2.11 -6.53
C ALA A 171 11.62 2.48 -5.11
N GLU A 172 11.70 3.75 -4.72
CA GLU A 172 11.13 4.26 -3.46
C GLU A 172 9.62 3.99 -3.39
N VAL A 173 8.88 4.35 -4.44
CA VAL A 173 7.43 4.15 -4.52
C VAL A 173 7.07 2.67 -4.57
N GLU A 174 7.80 1.86 -5.35
CA GLU A 174 7.64 0.40 -5.36
C GLU A 174 7.82 -0.20 -3.95
N ALA A 175 8.83 0.26 -3.20
CA ALA A 175 9.08 -0.20 -1.84
C ALA A 175 7.95 0.19 -0.88
N GLN A 176 7.36 1.39 -1.03
CA GLN A 176 6.18 1.79 -0.26
C GLN A 176 4.96 0.89 -0.57
N ILE A 177 4.65 0.67 -1.86
CA ILE A 177 3.57 -0.24 -2.28
C ILE A 177 3.81 -1.66 -1.73
N ALA A 178 5.06 -2.14 -1.77
CA ALA A 178 5.41 -3.46 -1.25
C ALA A 178 5.21 -3.55 0.27
N LYS A 179 5.58 -2.52 1.03
CA LYS A 179 5.33 -2.44 2.48
C LYS A 179 3.83 -2.44 2.78
N GLU A 180 3.03 -1.65 2.06
CA GLU A 180 1.58 -1.61 2.21
C GLU A 180 0.94 -2.98 1.92
N LYS A 181 1.36 -3.66 0.83
CA LYS A 181 0.89 -5.02 0.50
C LYS A 181 1.29 -6.04 1.57
N ALA A 182 2.52 -5.96 2.08
CA ALA A 182 2.99 -6.84 3.14
C ALA A 182 2.20 -6.64 4.43
N GLU A 183 1.91 -5.39 4.77
CA GLU A 183 1.10 -5.04 5.93
C GLU A 183 -0.34 -5.53 5.78
N LYS A 184 -0.99 -5.30 4.63
CA LYS A 184 -2.33 -5.87 4.35
C LYS A 184 -2.34 -7.40 4.47
N LYS A 185 -1.30 -8.07 3.97
CA LYS A 185 -1.16 -9.53 4.14
C LYS A 185 -0.97 -9.95 5.60
N ARG A 186 -0.26 -9.15 6.42
CA ARG A 186 -0.13 -9.37 7.86
C ARG A 186 -1.49 -9.23 8.55
N VAL A 187 -2.23 -8.17 8.24
CA VAL A 187 -3.57 -7.90 8.79
C VAL A 187 -4.55 -9.01 8.41
N ALA A 188 -4.56 -9.47 7.16
CA ALA A 188 -5.39 -10.61 6.73
C ALA A 188 -5.14 -11.86 7.60
N LYS A 189 -3.87 -12.20 7.86
CA LYS A 189 -3.51 -13.32 8.75
C LYS A 189 -3.93 -13.12 10.20
N LEU A 190 -4.01 -11.88 10.68
CA LEU A 190 -4.53 -11.59 12.01
C LEU A 190 -6.04 -11.80 12.06
N LEU A 191 -6.76 -11.35 11.02
CA LEU A 191 -8.20 -11.53 10.88
C LEU A 191 -8.59 -13.01 10.84
N GLU A 192 -7.82 -13.86 10.16
CA GLU A 192 -8.04 -15.33 10.14
C GLU A 192 -8.04 -15.94 11.56
N LYS A 193 -7.23 -15.43 12.49
CA LYS A 193 -7.16 -15.95 13.88
C LYS A 193 -8.38 -15.57 14.73
N VAL A 194 -9.13 -14.57 14.30
CA VAL A 194 -10.31 -14.05 14.98
C VAL A 194 -11.56 -14.23 14.12
N ASP A 195 -11.50 -15.17 13.17
CA ASP A 195 -12.65 -15.52 12.36
C ASP A 195 -13.78 -16.07 13.23
N GLY A 196 -15.02 -15.67 12.91
CA GLY A 196 -16.21 -15.99 13.70
C GLY A 196 -16.35 -15.29 15.07
N LYS A 197 -15.38 -14.45 15.48
CA LYS A 197 -15.48 -13.65 16.72
C LYS A 197 -16.30 -12.37 16.53
N SER A 198 -16.67 -11.74 17.65
CA SER A 198 -17.38 -10.45 17.62
C SER A 198 -16.51 -9.36 16.99
N GLU A 199 -17.12 -8.32 16.42
CA GLU A 199 -16.41 -7.17 15.87
C GLU A 199 -15.49 -6.51 16.91
N GLU A 200 -15.96 -6.39 18.16
CA GLU A 200 -15.17 -5.87 19.26
C GLU A 200 -13.90 -6.69 19.50
N GLU A 201 -13.99 -8.02 19.55
CA GLU A 201 -12.81 -8.89 19.74
C GLU A 201 -11.85 -8.83 18.56
N LYS A 202 -12.37 -8.75 17.32
CA LYS A 202 -11.56 -8.58 16.12
C LYS A 202 -10.77 -7.27 16.18
N VAL A 203 -11.44 -6.17 16.50
CA VAL A 203 -10.83 -4.84 16.61
C VAL A 203 -9.79 -4.81 17.75
N LYS A 204 -10.12 -5.33 18.94
CA LYS A 204 -9.17 -5.45 20.07
C LYS A 204 -7.92 -6.22 19.67
N HIS A 205 -8.08 -7.32 18.93
CA HIS A 205 -6.95 -8.13 18.45
C HIS A 205 -6.05 -7.32 17.50
N LEU A 206 -6.62 -6.58 16.55
CA LEU A 206 -5.86 -5.78 15.59
C LEU A 206 -5.14 -4.60 16.27
N ILE A 207 -5.80 -3.90 17.20
CA ILE A 207 -5.18 -2.81 17.98
C ILE A 207 -4.00 -3.34 18.81
N THR A 208 -4.18 -4.50 19.49
CA THR A 208 -3.12 -5.13 20.28
C THR A 208 -1.90 -5.52 19.42
N ASN A 209 -2.11 -5.80 18.13
CA ASN A 209 -1.05 -6.12 17.17
C ASN A 209 -0.54 -4.88 16.39
N ASN A 210 -0.78 -3.67 16.90
CA ASN A 210 -0.32 -2.39 16.36
C ASN A 210 -0.70 -2.19 14.89
N VAL A 211 -1.93 -2.57 14.51
CA VAL A 211 -2.47 -2.27 13.18
C VAL A 211 -3.01 -0.83 13.17
N ALA A 212 -2.70 -0.07 12.12
CA ALA A 212 -3.21 1.29 11.93
C ALA A 212 -4.75 1.29 11.75
N GLU A 213 -5.44 2.29 12.30
CA GLU A 213 -6.91 2.36 12.30
C GLU A 213 -7.50 2.36 10.89
N GLU A 214 -6.86 3.03 9.93
CA GLU A 214 -7.29 3.08 8.54
C GLU A 214 -7.32 1.67 7.92
N LEU A 215 -6.32 0.84 8.24
CA LEU A 215 -6.27 -0.56 7.78
C LEU A 215 -7.25 -1.45 8.54
N ILE A 216 -7.56 -1.13 9.80
CA ILE A 216 -8.60 -1.83 10.56
C ILE A 216 -9.96 -1.58 9.90
N ILE A 217 -10.28 -0.33 9.59
CA ILE A 217 -11.54 0.06 8.90
C ILE A 217 -11.60 -0.62 7.53
N GLU A 218 -10.55 -0.51 6.73
CA GLU A 218 -10.50 -1.05 5.36
C GLU A 218 -10.66 -2.57 5.35
N MET A 219 -9.92 -3.30 6.20
CA MET A 219 -9.81 -4.76 6.10
C MET A 219 -10.76 -5.52 7.02
N ALA A 220 -11.14 -4.96 8.16
CA ALA A 220 -12.11 -5.60 9.07
C ALA A 220 -13.55 -5.17 8.78
N GLU A 221 -13.77 -4.25 7.84
CA GLU A 221 -15.08 -3.72 7.43
C GLU A 221 -15.88 -3.12 8.61
N VAL A 222 -15.17 -2.50 9.56
CA VAL A 222 -15.77 -1.87 10.75
C VAL A 222 -15.77 -0.36 10.62
N ASP A 223 -16.68 0.30 11.33
CA ASP A 223 -16.69 1.76 11.43
C ASP A 223 -15.79 2.29 12.56
N GLN A 224 -15.58 3.61 12.58
CA GLN A 224 -14.81 4.28 13.63
C GLN A 224 -15.46 4.14 15.03
N VAL A 225 -16.79 3.92 15.09
CA VAL A 225 -17.52 3.76 16.36
C VAL A 225 -17.11 2.45 17.03
N ALA A 226 -17.03 1.35 16.26
CA ALA A 226 -16.53 0.06 16.73
C ALA A 226 -15.10 0.14 17.28
N ILE A 227 -14.21 0.89 16.60
CA ILE A 227 -12.83 1.15 17.06
C ILE A 227 -12.82 1.87 18.41
N ASN A 228 -13.61 2.93 18.53
CA ASN A 228 -13.67 3.72 19.76
C ASN A 228 -14.25 2.92 20.93
N ASN A 229 -15.27 2.09 20.68
CA ASN A 229 -15.86 1.22 21.70
C ASN A 229 -14.86 0.16 22.16
N ALA A 230 -14.15 -0.48 21.24
CA ALA A 230 -13.11 -1.46 21.56
C ALA A 230 -11.98 -0.85 22.41
N LYS A 231 -11.52 0.37 22.08
CA LYS A 231 -10.51 1.09 22.88
C LYS A 231 -11.00 1.38 24.30
N LYS A 232 -12.24 1.84 24.46
CA LYS A 232 -12.83 2.08 25.79
C LYS A 232 -12.90 0.78 26.60
N ALA A 233 -13.40 -0.30 26.00
CA ALA A 233 -13.46 -1.60 26.65
C ALA A 233 -12.06 -2.11 27.04
N MET A 234 -11.04 -1.92 26.20
CA MET A 234 -9.65 -2.24 26.55
C MET A 234 -9.10 -1.40 27.71
N GLU A 235 -9.41 -0.10 27.76
CA GLU A 235 -8.99 0.78 28.85
C GLU A 235 -9.62 0.36 30.19
N GLU A 236 -10.91 0.01 30.17
CA GLU A 236 -11.62 -0.52 31.34
C GLU A 236 -11.04 -1.86 31.81
N GLU A 237 -10.73 -2.79 30.89
CA GLU A 237 -10.07 -4.06 31.21
C GLU A 237 -8.68 -3.86 31.83
N ILE A 238 -7.92 -2.87 31.37
CA ILE A 238 -6.60 -2.55 31.94
C ILE A 238 -6.74 -2.00 33.37
N LYS A 239 -7.67 -1.07 33.59
CA LYS A 239 -7.96 -0.53 34.93
C LYS A 239 -8.40 -1.61 35.90
N GLU A 240 -9.24 -2.53 35.45
CA GLU A 240 -9.68 -3.65 36.28
C GLU A 240 -8.54 -4.62 36.61
N LYS A 241 -7.68 -4.94 35.63
CA LYS A 241 -6.46 -5.73 35.89
C LYS A 241 -5.53 -5.05 36.88
N GLN A 242 -5.38 -3.73 36.83
CA GLN A 242 -4.59 -2.96 37.80
C GLN A 242 -5.20 -3.04 39.19
N ARG A 243 -6.51 -2.82 39.33
CA ARG A 243 -7.23 -2.94 40.60
C ARG A 243 -7.04 -4.32 41.23
N LEU A 244 -7.18 -5.39 40.45
CA LEU A 244 -6.99 -6.77 40.93
C LEU A 244 -5.53 -7.04 41.32
N ALA A 245 -4.56 -6.48 40.60
CA ALA A 245 -3.15 -6.60 40.94
C ALA A 245 -2.82 -5.85 42.25
N GLU A 246 -3.40 -4.67 42.45
CA GLU A 246 -3.28 -3.89 43.69
C GLU A 246 -3.94 -4.61 44.86
N GLU A 247 -5.13 -5.18 44.68
CA GLU A 247 -5.83 -5.96 45.71
C GLU A 247 -5.03 -7.22 46.07
N ALA A 248 -4.50 -7.94 45.07
CA ALA A 248 -3.66 -9.11 45.31
C ALA A 248 -2.33 -8.73 46.00
N ALA A 249 -1.74 -7.58 45.66
CA ALA A 249 -0.54 -7.06 46.32
C ALA A 249 -0.85 -6.64 47.76
N ALA A 250 -1.98 -5.98 48.01
CA ALA A 250 -2.44 -5.60 49.34
C ALA A 250 -2.72 -6.84 50.20
N LYS A 251 -3.36 -7.88 49.64
CA LYS A 251 -3.60 -9.14 50.33
C LYS A 251 -2.28 -9.84 50.67
N LYS A 252 -1.33 -9.91 49.74
CA LYS A 252 0.02 -10.45 50.03
C LYS A 252 0.74 -9.67 51.11
N LYS A 253 0.61 -8.34 51.11
CA LYS A 253 1.20 -7.48 52.14
C LYS A 253 0.54 -7.69 53.50
N ALA A 254 -0.78 -7.89 53.54
CA ALA A 254 -1.51 -8.20 54.76
C ALA A 254 -1.17 -9.61 55.29
N GLU A 255 -1.10 -10.62 54.41
CA GLU A 255 -0.66 -11.97 54.77
C GLU A 255 0.79 -11.99 55.31
N ALA A 256 1.69 -11.22 54.69
CA ALA A 256 3.07 -11.08 55.17
C ALA A 256 3.19 -10.28 56.49
N ALA A 257 2.25 -9.37 56.77
CA ALA A 257 2.25 -8.61 58.02
C ALA A 257 1.78 -9.42 59.24
N GLY A 258 1.20 -10.60 59.04
CA GLY A 258 0.65 -11.42 60.11
C GLY A 258 -0.66 -10.88 60.69
N PRO A 259 -1.23 -11.53 61.72
CA PRO A 259 -2.45 -11.09 62.38
C PRO A 259 -2.34 -9.67 62.93
N SER A 260 -3.47 -8.97 63.00
CA SER A 260 -3.53 -7.66 63.67
C SER A 260 -3.43 -7.83 65.19
N LEU A 261 -2.98 -6.80 65.91
CA LEU A 261 -2.81 -6.84 67.36
C LEU A 261 -4.07 -7.32 68.11
N GLU A 262 -5.25 -7.01 67.58
CA GLU A 262 -6.56 -7.38 68.16
C GLU A 262 -6.96 -8.83 67.88
N ASP A 263 -6.36 -9.44 66.85
CA ASP A 263 -6.62 -10.83 66.43
C ASP A 263 -5.62 -11.83 67.03
N ILE A 264 -4.58 -11.35 67.72
CA ILE A 264 -3.59 -12.19 68.40
C ILE A 264 -4.20 -12.65 69.73
N THR A 265 -4.23 -13.96 69.96
CA THR A 265 -4.73 -14.51 71.23
C THR A 265 -3.78 -14.15 72.39
N PRO A 266 -4.24 -14.05 73.65
CA PRO A 266 -3.35 -13.74 74.77
C PRO A 266 -2.15 -14.70 74.88
N ASP A 267 -2.36 -15.99 74.61
CA ASP A 267 -1.28 -16.99 74.63
C ASP A 267 -0.28 -16.76 73.49
N ASP A 268 -0.75 -16.56 72.25
CA ASP A 268 0.12 -16.26 71.10
C ASP A 268 0.84 -14.91 71.26
N MET A 269 0.22 -13.94 71.95
CA MET A 269 0.80 -12.63 72.23
C MET A 269 2.05 -12.77 73.09
N ILE A 270 1.98 -13.58 74.15
CA ILE A 270 3.10 -13.86 75.04
C ILE A 270 4.21 -14.58 74.28
N ASP A 271 3.88 -15.64 73.54
CA ASP A 271 4.84 -16.41 72.74
C ASP A 271 5.57 -15.52 71.71
N HIS A 272 4.85 -14.61 71.04
CA HIS A 272 5.46 -13.67 70.10
C HIS A 272 6.32 -12.60 70.79
N ILE A 273 5.94 -12.09 71.96
CA ILE A 273 6.71 -11.10 72.72
C ILE A 273 8.01 -11.72 73.25
N ASP A 274 7.97 -12.96 73.73
CA ASP A 274 9.15 -13.70 74.18
C ASP A 274 10.13 -13.95 73.02
N ALA A 275 9.61 -14.37 71.86
CA ALA A 275 10.42 -14.55 70.66
C ALA A 275 11.06 -13.23 70.19
N ILE A 276 10.35 -12.09 70.30
CA ILE A 276 10.90 -10.76 69.98
C ILE A 276 12.05 -10.41 70.93
N ARG A 277 11.87 -10.63 72.24
CA ARG A 277 12.91 -10.33 73.24
C ARG A 277 14.16 -11.18 73.04
N GLU A 278 13.98 -12.48 72.77
CA GLU A 278 15.07 -13.37 72.41
C GLU A 278 15.85 -12.82 71.18
N ILE A 279 15.14 -12.40 70.13
CA ILE A 279 15.77 -11.81 68.93
C ILE A 279 16.49 -10.49 69.24
N MET A 280 15.93 -9.63 70.09
CA MET A 280 16.55 -8.36 70.49
C MET A 280 17.79 -8.55 71.39
N GLU A 281 17.90 -9.67 72.10
CA GLU A 281 19.14 -10.06 72.80
C GLU A 281 20.25 -10.47 71.83
N PHE A 282 19.92 -10.96 70.63
CA PHE A 282 20.89 -11.38 69.62
C PHE A 282 21.42 -10.23 68.74
N SER A 283 20.63 -9.18 68.47
CA SER A 283 21.07 -8.02 67.69
C SER A 283 20.37 -6.74 68.13
N GLU A 284 21.14 -5.64 68.19
CA GLU A 284 20.65 -4.28 68.45
C GLU A 284 20.38 -3.50 67.14
N VAL A 285 20.64 -4.09 65.97
CA VAL A 285 20.46 -3.43 64.67
C VAL A 285 19.02 -3.63 64.20
N GLU A 286 18.22 -2.56 64.19
CA GLU A 286 16.80 -2.58 63.81
C GLU A 286 16.51 -3.39 62.53
N LYS A 287 17.34 -3.23 61.51
CA LYS A 287 17.17 -3.94 60.23
C LYS A 287 17.36 -5.45 60.38
N GLU A 288 18.29 -5.89 61.22
CA GLU A 288 18.55 -7.30 61.48
C GLU A 288 17.44 -7.89 62.36
N ILE A 289 16.99 -7.17 63.39
CA ILE A 289 15.84 -7.54 64.23
C ILE A 289 14.60 -7.77 63.37
N ARG A 290 14.24 -6.81 62.50
CA ARG A 290 13.08 -6.94 61.59
C ARG A 290 13.20 -8.15 60.67
N THR A 291 14.39 -8.42 60.14
CA THR A 291 14.64 -9.57 59.25
C THR A 291 14.51 -10.90 60.00
N MET A 292 15.01 -10.98 61.24
CA MET A 292 14.91 -12.18 62.06
C MET A 292 13.47 -12.42 62.53
N CYS A 293 12.75 -11.38 62.95
CA CYS A 293 11.33 -11.49 63.31
C CYS A 293 10.46 -11.94 62.13
N GLU A 294 10.74 -11.45 60.92
CA GLU A 294 10.06 -11.90 59.69
C GLU A 294 10.34 -13.39 59.40
N GLN A 295 11.58 -13.85 59.57
CA GLN A 295 11.95 -15.27 59.41
C GLN A 295 11.29 -16.18 60.46
N SER A 296 11.06 -15.65 61.67
CA SER A 296 10.39 -16.34 62.77
C SER A 296 8.87 -16.23 62.73
N SER A 297 8.29 -15.70 61.64
CA SER A 297 6.84 -15.55 61.46
C SER A 297 6.16 -14.70 62.56
N ILE A 298 6.89 -13.74 63.14
CA ILE A 298 6.38 -12.85 64.18
C ILE A 298 5.52 -11.75 63.52
N PRO A 299 4.31 -11.46 64.02
CA PRO A 299 3.44 -10.44 63.46
C PRO A 299 4.12 -9.06 63.41
N GLN A 300 4.05 -8.40 62.25
CA GLN A 300 4.72 -7.12 62.01
C GLN A 300 4.25 -6.03 63.00
N CYS A 301 2.99 -6.09 63.45
CA CYS A 301 2.46 -5.14 64.42
C CYS A 301 3.21 -5.19 65.77
N LEU A 302 3.64 -6.36 66.21
CA LEU A 302 4.44 -6.52 67.43
C LEU A 302 5.89 -6.12 67.21
N VAL A 303 6.46 -6.43 66.05
CA VAL A 303 7.81 -6.00 65.66
C VAL A 303 7.90 -4.47 65.62
N ASP A 304 6.89 -3.81 65.06
CA ASP A 304 6.82 -2.34 65.00
C ASP A 304 6.71 -1.72 66.40
N ILE A 305 5.90 -2.30 67.29
CA ILE A 305 5.78 -1.85 68.69
C ILE A 305 7.11 -2.05 69.43
N ALA A 306 7.73 -3.22 69.32
CA ALA A 306 8.99 -3.52 70.00
C ALA A 306 10.15 -2.59 69.59
N VAL A 307 10.19 -2.17 68.32
CA VAL A 307 11.22 -1.25 67.81
C VAL A 307 10.92 0.21 68.15
N SER A 308 9.66 0.62 68.16
CA SER A 308 9.27 2.05 68.30
C SER A 308 8.88 2.47 69.71
N ASP A 309 8.35 1.55 70.51
CA ASP A 309 7.82 1.82 71.84
C ASP A 309 7.89 0.55 72.73
N PRO A 310 9.09 0.19 73.22
CA PRO A 310 9.30 -1.01 74.03
C PRO A 310 8.42 -1.06 75.29
N ASP A 311 8.13 0.08 75.92
CA ASP A 311 7.29 0.17 77.12
C ASP A 311 5.85 -0.30 76.85
N LYS A 312 5.34 -0.09 75.62
CA LYS A 312 4.02 -0.61 75.22
C LYS A 312 4.02 -2.13 75.01
N LEU A 313 5.16 -2.73 74.68
CA LEU A 313 5.27 -4.19 74.58
C LEU A 313 5.06 -4.83 75.95
N ASP A 314 5.63 -4.24 77.01
CA ASP A 314 5.46 -4.68 78.39
C ASP A 314 4.02 -4.51 78.91
N GLU A 315 3.31 -3.47 78.45
CA GLU A 315 1.89 -3.31 78.78
C GLU A 315 1.00 -4.35 78.11
N LEU A 316 1.35 -4.80 76.90
CA LEU A 316 0.61 -5.83 76.16
C LEU A 316 0.82 -7.21 76.79
N GLU A 317 2.04 -7.55 77.18
CA GLU A 317 2.34 -8.77 77.93
C GLU A 317 1.56 -8.85 79.23
N LYS A 318 1.60 -7.80 80.08
CA LYS A 318 0.86 -7.76 81.35
C LYS A 318 -0.65 -7.90 81.17
N LYS A 319 -1.20 -7.36 80.08
CA LYS A 319 -2.63 -7.50 79.75
C LYS A 319 -2.98 -8.90 79.25
N ALA A 320 -2.03 -9.60 78.63
CA ALA A 320 -2.21 -10.97 78.15
C ALA A 320 -2.07 -12.01 79.29
N GLU A 321 -1.23 -11.75 80.30
CA GLU A 321 -1.02 -12.64 81.46
C GLU A 321 -2.18 -12.68 82.47
N GLY A 322 -3.05 -11.67 82.48
CA GLY A 322 -4.25 -11.57 83.34
C GLY A 322 -4.10 -10.66 84.55
#